data_AF-A0A971Z3R4-F1
#
_entry.id   AF-A0A971Z3R4-F1
#
_cell.length_a   1.000
_cell.length_b   1.000
_cell.length_c   1.000
_cell.angle_alpha   90.00
_cell.angle_beta   90.00
_cell.angle_gamma   90.00
#
_symmetry.space_group_name_H-M   'P 1'
#
loop_
_entity.id
_entity.type
_entity.pdbx_description
1 polymer ?
#
loop_
_entity_poly.entity_id
_entity_poly.type
_entity_poly.pdbx_seq_one_letter_code
_entity_poly.pdbx_strand_id
1 'polypeptide(L)'
;PDGSRINAVIPPVALDGPCLSVRKFSRDMLKSTDLLASRSLDQAILDFFKLMVSRRCNVLVSGGTGTGKTTLLNMLSQMIDPRERIVTIEDTAELQLKHDHVVRLETRPPNADGHGEVTARDLVRNALRMRPDRIVLGEIRGIEVLDVLTAMNTGHDGSMSTVHANNAQDALLRLETLVGLSGIQVHDRTLRQTICSAIDVVVQLTRTSDGRRCVSEVLEVVGLRDEQYVTNTLFRLEPGVHGGFVREARNTASEKLRGAGMPGMPGLGGR
;
A
#
# COMPACT_ATOMS: atom_id res chain seq x y z
N PRO A 1 -7.96 25.97 -8.67
CA PRO A 1 -6.59 25.46 -8.47
C PRO A 1 -6.49 24.00 -8.94
N ASP A 2 -5.33 23.51 -9.42
CA ASP A 2 -5.19 22.22 -10.11
C ASP A 2 -4.80 21.03 -9.20
N GLY A 3 -4.74 21.23 -7.88
CA GLY A 3 -4.34 20.21 -6.91
C GLY A 3 -2.83 20.07 -6.71
N SER A 4 -2.01 20.90 -7.37
CA SER A 4 -0.56 20.91 -7.15
C SER A 4 -0.20 21.28 -5.71
N ARG A 5 0.76 20.57 -5.13
CA ARG A 5 1.25 20.85 -3.77
C ARG A 5 2.29 21.95 -3.82
N ILE A 6 2.17 22.91 -2.91
CA ILE A 6 3.07 24.05 -2.78
C ILE A 6 3.66 24.05 -1.38
N ASN A 7 4.98 24.09 -1.30
CA ASN A 7 5.71 24.36 -0.05
C ASN A 7 6.46 25.68 -0.22
N ALA A 8 6.17 26.65 0.64
CA ALA A 8 6.83 27.94 0.67
C ALA A 8 7.52 28.14 2.02
N VAL A 9 8.77 28.58 2.00
CA VAL A 9 9.55 28.93 3.19
C VAL A 9 10.04 30.36 3.01
N ILE A 10 9.84 31.22 4.01
CA ILE A 10 10.20 32.64 3.97
C ILE A 10 11.20 32.99 5.09
N PRO A 11 11.90 34.14 5.01
CA PRO A 11 12.71 34.64 6.11
C PRO A 11 11.90 34.78 7.41
N PRO A 12 12.50 34.57 8.59
CA PRO A 12 13.92 34.26 8.84
C PRO A 12 14.29 32.78 8.68
N VAL A 13 13.34 31.89 8.39
CA VAL A 13 13.61 30.44 8.24
C VAL A 13 14.39 30.15 6.95
N ALA A 14 14.05 30.86 5.87
CA ALA A 14 14.83 30.83 4.64
C ALA A 14 15.87 31.96 4.65
N LEU A 15 17.08 31.66 5.15
CA LEU A 15 18.17 32.62 5.34
C LEU A 15 18.58 33.33 4.04
N ASP A 16 18.54 32.62 2.91
CA ASP A 16 18.91 33.12 1.59
C ASP A 16 17.74 33.76 0.82
N GLY A 17 16.60 34.00 1.50
CA GLY A 17 15.39 34.54 0.90
C GLY A 17 14.31 33.49 0.61
N PRO A 18 13.11 33.91 0.17
CA PRO A 18 11.97 33.00 0.00
C PRO A 18 12.26 31.83 -0.96
N CYS A 19 11.91 30.62 -0.53
CA CYS A 19 12.03 29.40 -1.32
C CYS A 19 10.63 28.80 -1.59
N LEU A 20 10.41 28.38 -2.83
CA LEU A 20 9.15 27.76 -3.28
C LEU A 20 9.43 26.43 -3.96
N SER A 21 8.78 25.36 -3.50
CA SER A 21 8.77 24.06 -4.16
C SER A 21 7.34 23.72 -4.58
N VAL A 22 7.16 23.40 -5.87
CA VAL A 22 5.87 23.01 -6.43
C VAL A 22 5.96 21.58 -6.95
N ARG A 23 5.14 20.70 -6.40
CA ARG A 23 4.95 19.33 -6.89
C ARG A 23 3.65 19.28 -7.68
N LYS A 24 3.77 19.25 -9.00
CA LYS A 24 2.63 19.22 -9.92
C LYS A 24 1.81 17.95 -9.73
N PHE A 25 0.49 18.11 -9.76
CA PHE A 25 -0.44 16.99 -9.82
C PHE A 25 -0.44 16.39 -11.23
N SER A 26 -0.19 15.08 -11.36
CA SER A 26 -0.32 14.40 -12.65
C SER A 26 -1.78 14.09 -12.93
N ARG A 27 -2.33 14.64 -14.01
CA ARG A 27 -3.69 14.32 -14.46
C ARG A 27 -3.77 12.96 -15.16
N ASP A 28 -2.68 12.54 -15.78
CA ASP A 28 -2.63 11.26 -16.48
C ASP A 28 -2.23 10.15 -15.51
N MET A 29 -3.16 9.21 -15.36
CA MET A 29 -3.02 8.04 -14.52
C MET A 29 -2.39 6.90 -15.33
N LEU A 30 -1.31 6.34 -14.81
CA LEU A 30 -0.68 5.16 -15.41
C LEU A 30 -1.64 3.97 -15.35
N LYS A 31 -1.87 3.35 -16.50
CA LYS A 31 -2.63 2.11 -16.66
C LYS A 31 -1.73 0.90 -16.43
N SER A 32 -2.34 -0.25 -16.20
CA SER A 32 -1.62 -1.53 -16.13
C SER A 32 -0.77 -1.82 -17.37
N THR A 33 -1.24 -1.42 -18.56
CA THR A 33 -0.50 -1.51 -19.83
C THR A 33 0.78 -0.67 -19.81
N ASP A 34 0.75 0.49 -19.17
CA ASP A 34 1.90 1.38 -19.09
C ASP A 34 2.97 0.78 -18.17
N LEU A 35 2.56 0.13 -17.07
CA LEU A 35 3.46 -0.58 -16.15
C LEU A 35 4.11 -1.82 -16.78
N LEU A 36 3.41 -2.53 -17.66
CA LEU A 36 3.98 -3.62 -18.46
C LEU A 36 4.99 -3.07 -19.48
N ALA A 37 4.62 -1.99 -20.19
CA ALA A 37 5.49 -1.36 -21.19
C ALA A 37 6.78 -0.79 -20.58
N SER A 38 6.68 -0.20 -19.38
CA SER A 38 7.84 0.30 -18.63
C SER A 38 8.63 -0.79 -17.92
N ARG A 39 8.20 -2.06 -18.02
CA ARG A 39 8.78 -3.21 -17.30
C ARG A 39 8.84 -2.97 -15.79
N SER A 40 7.83 -2.28 -15.26
CA SER A 40 7.65 -2.06 -13.83
C SER A 40 7.14 -3.32 -13.12
N LEU A 41 6.45 -4.17 -13.86
CA LEU A 41 6.02 -5.53 -13.50
C LEU A 41 5.88 -6.33 -14.79
N ASP A 42 5.76 -7.65 -14.69
CA ASP A 42 5.44 -8.51 -15.82
C ASP A 42 3.97 -8.99 -15.79
N GLN A 43 3.59 -9.75 -16.82
CA GLN A 43 2.23 -10.26 -16.94
C GLN A 43 1.85 -11.20 -15.79
N ALA A 44 2.78 -12.01 -15.29
CA ALA A 44 2.53 -12.94 -14.20
C ALA A 44 2.22 -12.20 -12.88
N ILE A 45 2.99 -11.15 -12.57
CA ILE A 45 2.72 -10.27 -11.43
C ILE A 45 1.39 -9.54 -11.61
N LEU A 46 1.09 -9.02 -12.81
CA LEU A 46 -0.18 -8.34 -13.08
C LEU A 46 -1.38 -9.26 -12.84
N ASP A 47 -1.31 -10.50 -13.31
CA ASP A 47 -2.40 -11.47 -13.14
C ASP A 47 -2.53 -11.91 -11.69
N PHE A 48 -1.42 -12.00 -10.95
CA PHE A 48 -1.45 -12.18 -9.51
C PHE A 48 -2.11 -10.99 -8.78
N PHE A 49 -1.82 -9.76 -9.20
CA PHE A 49 -2.46 -8.56 -8.65
C PHE A 49 -3.97 -8.55 -8.84
N LYS A 50 -4.46 -8.97 -10.01
CA LYS A 50 -5.91 -9.15 -10.23
C LYS A 50 -6.49 -10.22 -9.29
N LEU A 51 -5.79 -11.34 -9.14
CA LEU A 51 -6.22 -12.43 -8.26
C LEU A 51 -6.33 -11.95 -6.80
N MET A 52 -5.27 -11.36 -6.23
CA MET A 52 -5.27 -10.91 -4.85
C MET A 52 -6.33 -9.84 -4.58
N VAL A 53 -6.56 -8.90 -5.52
CA VAL A 53 -7.63 -7.89 -5.38
C VAL A 53 -9.01 -8.55 -5.40
N SER A 54 -9.26 -9.48 -6.32
CA SER A 54 -10.54 -10.21 -6.40
C SER A 54 -10.81 -11.10 -5.18
N ARG A 55 -9.74 -11.59 -4.53
CA ARG A 55 -9.80 -12.38 -3.30
C ARG A 55 -9.87 -11.53 -2.03
N ARG A 56 -9.99 -10.21 -2.15
CA ARG A 56 -10.02 -9.27 -1.02
C ARG A 56 -8.84 -9.46 -0.06
N CYS A 57 -7.65 -9.67 -0.63
CA CYS A 57 -6.41 -9.66 0.16
C CYS A 57 -6.14 -8.24 0.65
N ASN A 58 -5.78 -8.10 1.92
CA ASN A 58 -5.29 -6.85 2.49
C ASN A 58 -3.84 -6.63 2.02
N VAL A 59 -3.59 -5.48 1.41
CA VAL A 59 -2.33 -5.22 0.69
C VAL A 59 -1.57 -4.06 1.30
N LEU A 60 -0.30 -4.29 1.60
CA LEU A 60 0.64 -3.24 1.99
C LEU A 60 1.62 -2.96 0.84
N VAL A 61 1.52 -1.80 0.21
CA VAL A 61 2.49 -1.36 -0.80
C VAL A 61 3.63 -0.62 -0.12
N SER A 62 4.84 -1.16 -0.21
CA SER A 62 6.01 -0.62 0.45
C SER A 62 7.07 -0.13 -0.53
N GLY A 63 7.93 0.79 -0.09
CA GLY A 63 9.06 1.30 -0.87
C GLY A 63 9.51 2.70 -0.48
N GLY A 64 10.67 3.09 -1.02
CA GLY A 64 11.27 4.40 -0.81
C GLY A 64 10.44 5.58 -1.32
N THR A 65 10.90 6.79 -1.02
CA THR A 65 10.32 8.01 -1.60
C THR A 65 10.49 8.01 -3.12
N GLY A 66 9.39 8.28 -3.85
CA GLY A 66 9.44 8.40 -5.31
C GLY A 66 9.59 7.08 -6.07
N THR A 67 9.37 5.92 -5.44
CA THR A 67 9.33 4.61 -6.12
C THR A 67 8.00 4.32 -6.81
N GLY A 68 6.94 5.10 -6.53
CA GLY A 68 5.63 4.97 -7.17
C GLY A 68 4.56 4.24 -6.35
N LYS A 69 4.67 4.22 -5.01
CA LYS A 69 3.68 3.57 -4.12
C LYS A 69 2.24 3.97 -4.41
N THR A 70 1.94 5.29 -4.40
CA THR A 70 0.59 5.78 -4.68
C THR A 70 0.13 5.42 -6.10
N THR A 71 1.05 5.40 -7.08
CA THR A 71 0.74 4.98 -8.45
C THR A 71 0.30 3.52 -8.49
N LEU A 72 1.04 2.61 -7.84
CA LEU A 72 0.67 1.21 -7.77
C LEU A 72 -0.65 1.03 -6.99
N LEU A 73 -0.78 1.70 -5.84
CA LEU A 73 -2.01 1.65 -5.03
C LEU A 73 -3.24 2.08 -5.84
N ASN A 74 -3.12 3.15 -6.62
CA ASN A 74 -4.18 3.64 -7.49
C ASN A 74 -4.53 2.64 -8.61
N MET A 75 -3.52 1.94 -9.15
CA MET A 75 -3.71 0.90 -10.16
C MET A 75 -4.42 -0.34 -9.57
N LEU A 76 -4.00 -0.81 -8.39
CA LEU A 76 -4.67 -1.89 -7.67
C LEU A 76 -6.11 -1.53 -7.29
N SER A 77 -6.35 -0.28 -6.88
CA SER A 77 -7.68 0.21 -6.52
C SER A 77 -8.66 0.22 -7.69
N GLN A 78 -8.17 0.32 -8.93
CA GLN A 78 -9.01 0.21 -10.13
C GLN A 78 -9.40 -1.23 -10.48
N MET A 79 -8.77 -2.22 -9.86
CA MET A 79 -9.11 -3.64 -10.05
C MET A 79 -10.20 -4.12 -9.09
N ILE A 80 -10.63 -3.26 -8.15
CA ILE A 80 -11.70 -3.56 -7.21
C ILE A 80 -13.02 -3.73 -7.99
N ASP A 81 -13.87 -4.67 -7.55
CA ASP A 81 -15.19 -4.90 -8.17
C ASP A 81 -16.04 -3.62 -8.06
N PRO A 82 -16.61 -3.12 -9.18
CA PRO A 82 -17.37 -1.86 -9.24
C PRO A 82 -18.58 -1.77 -8.30
N ARG A 83 -19.01 -2.90 -7.70
CA ARG A 83 -20.10 -2.95 -6.72
C ARG A 83 -19.65 -2.63 -5.29
N GLU A 84 -18.35 -2.69 -5.01
CA GLU A 84 -17.81 -2.49 -3.67
C GLU A 84 -17.80 -1.01 -3.27
N ARG A 85 -18.16 -0.70 -2.03
CA ARG A 85 -18.07 0.65 -1.49
C ARG A 85 -16.66 0.93 -0.95
N ILE A 86 -15.99 1.92 -1.51
CA ILE A 86 -14.60 2.24 -1.15
C ILE A 86 -14.54 3.57 -0.41
N VAL A 87 -13.82 3.61 0.71
CA VAL A 87 -13.45 4.87 1.38
C VAL A 87 -11.95 5.09 1.22
N THR A 88 -11.55 6.20 0.58
CA THR A 88 -10.14 6.61 0.49
C THR A 88 -9.82 7.65 1.56
N ILE A 89 -8.64 7.56 2.16
CA ILE A 89 -8.16 8.49 3.19
C ILE A 89 -6.75 8.91 2.81
N GLU A 90 -6.50 10.21 2.64
CA GLU A 90 -5.20 10.72 2.20
C GLU A 90 -4.85 12.05 2.89
N ASP A 91 -3.56 12.38 2.99
CA ASP A 91 -3.14 13.73 3.43
C ASP A 91 -3.45 14.80 2.39
N THR A 92 -3.39 14.40 1.12
CA THR A 92 -3.82 15.20 -0.01
C THR A 92 -4.26 14.22 -1.06
N ALA A 93 -5.47 14.38 -1.58
CA ALA A 93 -6.12 13.41 -2.44
C ALA A 93 -5.36 13.21 -3.77
N GLU A 94 -4.53 12.17 -3.85
CA GLU A 94 -3.78 11.73 -5.03
C GLU A 94 -4.48 10.58 -5.75
N LEU A 95 -5.26 9.75 -5.03
CA LEU A 95 -5.95 8.61 -5.60
C LEU A 95 -7.11 9.05 -6.50
N GLN A 96 -7.19 8.42 -7.67
CA GLN A 96 -8.17 8.69 -8.73
C GLN A 96 -8.91 7.40 -9.09
N LEU A 97 -9.83 6.99 -8.22
CA LEU A 97 -10.62 5.77 -8.44
C LEU A 97 -11.77 6.09 -9.41
N LYS A 98 -11.81 5.37 -10.53
CA LYS A 98 -12.95 5.36 -11.44
C LYS A 98 -13.97 4.34 -10.95
N HIS A 99 -14.63 4.67 -9.85
CA HIS A 99 -15.55 3.78 -9.16
C HIS A 99 -16.80 4.54 -8.73
N ASP A 100 -17.98 3.95 -8.93
CA ASP A 100 -19.25 4.66 -8.67
C ASP A 100 -19.46 4.92 -7.17
N HIS A 101 -19.14 3.93 -6.34
CA HIS A 101 -19.35 3.98 -4.89
C HIS A 101 -18.08 4.35 -4.09
N VAL A 102 -17.41 5.45 -4.46
CA VAL A 102 -16.22 5.96 -3.75
C VAL A 102 -16.54 7.15 -2.85
N VAL A 103 -16.05 7.14 -1.62
CA VAL A 103 -16.00 8.31 -0.73
C VAL A 103 -14.55 8.70 -0.50
N ARG A 104 -14.23 9.97 -0.75
CA ARG A 104 -12.86 10.49 -0.63
C ARG A 104 -12.76 11.38 0.59
N LEU A 105 -11.87 11.03 1.51
CA LEU A 105 -11.60 11.76 2.74
C LEU A 105 -10.17 12.29 2.71
N GLU A 106 -9.98 13.51 3.17
CA GLU A 106 -8.67 14.17 3.25
C GLU A 106 -8.41 14.61 4.69
N THR A 107 -7.18 14.42 5.18
CA THR A 107 -6.78 14.97 6.48
C THR A 107 -6.77 16.49 6.41
N ARG A 108 -6.88 17.13 7.58
CA ARG A 108 -6.84 18.59 7.66
C ARG A 108 -5.86 18.98 8.75
N PRO A 109 -4.78 19.72 8.44
CA PRO A 109 -3.92 20.27 9.46
C PRO A 109 -4.69 21.27 10.33
N PRO A 110 -4.24 21.55 11.57
CA PRO A 110 -4.83 22.60 12.36
C PRO A 110 -4.72 23.96 11.65
N ASN A 111 -5.66 24.86 11.93
CA ASN A 111 -5.56 26.26 11.51
C ASN A 111 -4.42 26.98 12.27
N ALA A 112 -4.18 28.25 11.94
CA ALA A 112 -3.12 29.05 12.57
C ALA A 112 -3.25 29.14 14.11
N ASP A 113 -4.46 28.99 14.63
CA ASP A 113 -4.77 29.01 16.06
C ASP A 113 -4.71 27.61 16.72
N GLY A 114 -4.27 26.58 15.99
CA GLY A 114 -4.13 25.21 16.50
C GLY A 114 -5.44 24.39 16.52
N HIS A 115 -6.51 24.89 15.92
CA HIS A 115 -7.84 24.28 15.97
C HIS A 115 -8.24 23.60 14.66
N GLY A 116 -9.17 22.64 14.76
CA GLY A 116 -9.81 22.02 13.60
C GLY A 116 -8.97 20.97 12.88
N GLU A 117 -7.92 20.43 13.51
CA GLU A 117 -7.19 19.28 12.98
C GLU A 117 -8.14 18.09 12.78
N VAL A 118 -7.97 17.39 11.66
CA VAL A 118 -8.62 16.11 11.36
C VAL A 118 -7.52 15.15 10.91
N THR A 119 -7.19 14.19 11.75
CA THR A 119 -6.08 13.27 11.51
C THR A 119 -6.50 12.08 10.66
N ALA A 120 -5.53 11.36 10.07
CA ALA A 120 -5.80 10.10 9.39
C ALA A 120 -6.50 9.09 10.31
N ARG A 121 -6.15 9.09 11.61
CA ARG A 121 -6.77 8.26 12.63
C ARG A 121 -8.26 8.56 12.80
N ASP A 122 -8.63 9.84 12.86
CA ASP A 122 -10.02 10.27 12.97
C ASP A 122 -10.83 9.81 11.76
N LEU A 123 -10.25 9.94 10.57
CA LEU A 123 -10.88 9.53 9.32
C LEU A 123 -11.03 8.01 9.21
N VAL A 124 -10.04 7.22 9.64
CA VAL A 124 -10.14 5.75 9.66
C VAL A 124 -11.29 5.33 10.57
N ARG A 125 -11.37 5.88 11.78
CA ARG A 125 -12.48 5.59 12.71
C ARG A 125 -13.84 6.01 12.18
N ASN A 126 -13.91 7.17 11.52
CA ASN A 126 -15.12 7.62 10.89
C ASN A 126 -15.53 6.69 9.73
N ALA A 127 -14.57 6.27 8.91
CA ALA A 127 -14.79 5.37 7.78
C ALA A 127 -15.45 4.07 8.20
N LEU A 128 -15.10 3.48 9.35
CA LEU A 128 -15.74 2.27 9.88
C LEU A 128 -17.26 2.41 10.08
N ARG A 129 -17.77 3.63 10.27
CA ARG A 129 -19.21 3.91 10.40
C ARG A 129 -19.91 4.12 9.06
N MET A 130 -19.16 4.20 7.98
CA MET A 130 -19.66 4.47 6.62
C MET A 130 -20.01 3.19 5.85
N ARG A 131 -19.94 2.03 6.52
CA ARG A 131 -20.12 0.68 5.96
C ARG A 131 -19.29 0.47 4.67
N PRO A 132 -17.97 0.73 4.67
CA PRO A 132 -17.15 0.45 3.52
C PRO A 132 -16.99 -1.05 3.31
N ASP A 133 -16.89 -1.47 2.05
CA ASP A 133 -16.34 -2.78 1.69
C ASP A 133 -14.81 -2.79 1.86
N ARG A 134 -14.16 -1.68 1.54
CA ARG A 134 -12.71 -1.49 1.61
C ARG A 134 -12.33 -0.10 2.08
N ILE A 135 -11.25 -0.02 2.85
CA ILE A 135 -10.59 1.24 3.20
C ILE A 135 -9.24 1.29 2.47
N VAL A 136 -9.01 2.37 1.74
CA VAL A 136 -7.74 2.64 1.06
C VAL A 136 -7.08 3.84 1.73
N LEU A 137 -6.06 3.59 2.54
CA LEU A 137 -5.28 4.65 3.18
C LEU A 137 -4.07 4.98 2.30
N GLY A 138 -3.87 6.26 1.98
CA GLY A 138 -2.80 6.70 1.09
C GLY A 138 -1.40 6.32 1.59
N GLU A 139 -1.12 6.52 2.89
CA GLU A 139 0.14 6.12 3.52
C GLU A 139 -0.04 6.03 5.04
N ILE A 140 0.51 4.98 5.66
CA ILE A 140 0.63 4.86 7.11
C ILE A 140 1.94 5.55 7.53
N ARG A 141 1.82 6.54 8.41
CA ARG A 141 2.89 7.41 8.89
C ARG A 141 3.00 7.46 10.41
N GLY A 142 1.96 7.09 11.14
CA GLY A 142 1.94 7.24 12.59
C GLY A 142 0.83 6.46 13.28
N ILE A 143 0.16 7.15 14.21
CA ILE A 143 -0.72 6.58 15.22
C ILE A 143 -1.98 5.89 14.68
N GLU A 144 -2.35 6.17 13.42
CA GLU A 144 -3.46 5.53 12.72
C GLU A 144 -3.21 4.05 12.43
N VAL A 145 -1.95 3.58 12.52
CA VAL A 145 -1.55 2.20 12.21
C VAL A 145 -2.41 1.14 12.91
N LEU A 146 -2.75 1.32 14.20
CA LEU A 146 -3.57 0.36 14.93
C LEU A 146 -5.02 0.35 14.45
N ASP A 147 -5.57 1.53 14.15
CA ASP A 147 -6.94 1.64 13.64
C ASP A 147 -7.04 1.03 12.23
N VAL A 148 -6.00 1.16 11.40
CA VAL A 148 -5.90 0.52 10.08
C VAL A 148 -5.79 -1.00 10.19
N LEU A 149 -4.90 -1.51 11.03
CA LEU A 149 -4.75 -2.94 11.29
C LEU A 149 -6.05 -3.53 11.86
N THR A 150 -6.73 -2.80 12.73
CA THR A 150 -8.03 -3.20 13.26
C THR A 150 -9.08 -3.26 12.17
N ALA A 151 -9.17 -2.25 11.29
CA ALA A 151 -10.10 -2.24 10.17
C ALA A 151 -9.91 -3.48 9.27
N MET A 152 -8.66 -3.77 8.91
CA MET A 152 -8.27 -4.94 8.12
C MET A 152 -8.64 -6.28 8.76
N ASN A 153 -8.60 -6.36 10.09
CA ASN A 153 -9.01 -7.55 10.84
C ASN A 153 -10.52 -7.65 11.11
N THR A 154 -11.29 -6.57 10.95
CA THR A 154 -12.70 -6.48 11.41
C THR A 154 -13.69 -6.30 10.26
N GLY A 155 -13.58 -7.15 9.24
CA GLY A 155 -14.58 -7.25 8.17
C GLY A 155 -14.45 -6.22 7.05
N HIS A 156 -13.35 -5.48 6.99
CA HIS A 156 -13.01 -4.59 5.87
C HIS A 156 -11.91 -5.21 5.00
N ASP A 157 -12.12 -6.47 4.63
CA ASP A 157 -11.19 -7.24 3.80
C ASP A 157 -10.98 -6.60 2.43
N GLY A 158 -9.76 -6.69 1.94
CA GLY A 158 -9.35 -6.09 0.67
C GLY A 158 -8.90 -4.65 0.81
N SER A 159 -8.73 -4.17 2.05
CA SER A 159 -8.19 -2.85 2.36
C SER A 159 -6.73 -2.76 1.94
N MET A 160 -6.30 -1.56 1.58
CA MET A 160 -4.95 -1.36 1.04
C MET A 160 -4.33 -0.10 1.64
N SER A 161 -3.01 -0.14 1.84
CA SER A 161 -2.29 1.03 2.27
C SER A 161 -0.86 1.06 1.72
N THR A 162 -0.19 2.20 1.85
CA THR A 162 1.24 2.30 1.60
C THR A 162 2.04 2.54 2.87
N VAL A 163 3.32 2.15 2.87
CA VAL A 163 4.27 2.46 3.93
C VAL A 163 5.66 2.69 3.33
N HIS A 164 6.48 3.50 4.00
CA HIS A 164 7.88 3.62 3.63
C HIS A 164 8.73 2.55 4.34
N ALA A 165 9.33 1.64 3.56
CA ALA A 165 10.34 0.70 4.06
C ALA A 165 11.33 0.29 2.96
N ASN A 166 12.48 -0.24 3.37
CA ASN A 166 13.60 -0.56 2.47
C ASN A 166 13.42 -1.91 1.76
N ASN A 167 12.69 -2.84 2.38
CA ASN A 167 12.33 -4.14 1.81
C ASN A 167 10.96 -4.59 2.37
N ALA A 168 10.42 -5.71 1.86
CA ALA A 168 9.09 -6.18 2.24
C ALA A 168 9.00 -6.62 3.71
N GLN A 169 10.06 -7.23 4.26
CA GLN A 169 10.11 -7.65 5.66
C GLN A 169 10.22 -6.45 6.61
N ASP A 170 11.05 -5.46 6.26
CA ASP A 170 11.16 -4.17 6.97
C ASP A 170 9.81 -3.45 7.01
N ALA A 171 8.92 -3.64 6.02
CA ALA A 171 7.59 -3.04 6.03
C ALA A 171 6.76 -3.52 7.22
N LEU A 172 6.86 -4.81 7.59
CA LEU A 172 6.18 -5.36 8.76
C LEU A 172 6.78 -4.81 10.07
N LEU A 173 8.10 -4.79 10.16
CA LEU A 173 8.83 -4.20 11.30
C LEU A 173 8.55 -2.69 11.44
N ARG A 174 8.32 -2.00 10.31
CA ARG A 174 7.95 -0.59 10.30
C ARG A 174 6.58 -0.37 10.94
N LEU A 175 5.61 -1.25 10.70
CA LEU A 175 4.31 -1.19 11.39
C LEU A 175 4.49 -1.35 12.91
N GLU A 176 5.32 -2.29 13.36
CA GLU A 176 5.66 -2.41 14.79
C GLU A 176 6.24 -1.11 15.37
N THR A 177 7.20 -0.54 14.65
CA THR A 177 7.85 0.71 15.05
C THR A 177 6.85 1.85 15.18
N LEU A 178 5.93 2.01 14.21
CA LEU A 178 4.92 3.05 14.23
C LEU A 178 3.93 2.90 15.40
N VAL A 179 3.60 1.65 15.77
CA VAL A 179 2.80 1.38 16.97
C VAL A 179 3.56 1.79 18.22
N GLY A 180 4.86 1.45 18.33
CA GLY A 180 5.69 1.86 19.46
C GLY A 180 5.77 3.38 19.63
N LEU A 181 5.81 4.13 18.52
CA LEU A 181 5.78 5.59 18.53
C LEU A 181 4.43 6.20 18.90
N SER A 182 3.34 5.43 18.85
CA SER A 182 2.00 5.90 19.21
C SER A 182 1.78 6.06 20.72
N GLY A 183 2.72 5.56 21.55
CA GLY A 183 2.61 5.52 23.00
C GLY A 183 1.70 4.43 23.54
N ILE A 184 0.97 3.72 22.66
CA ILE A 184 0.10 2.60 23.04
C ILE A 184 0.97 1.37 23.32
N GLN A 185 0.88 0.87 24.55
CA GLN A 185 1.59 -0.34 24.97
C GLN A 185 0.82 -1.58 24.53
N VAL A 186 1.39 -2.32 23.57
CA VAL A 186 0.91 -3.62 23.13
C VAL A 186 2.06 -4.60 23.28
N HIS A 187 1.79 -5.79 23.82
CA HIS A 187 2.83 -6.82 23.91
C HIS A 187 3.29 -7.24 22.50
N ASP A 188 4.60 -7.31 22.27
CA ASP A 188 5.20 -7.56 20.94
C ASP A 188 4.54 -8.73 20.19
N ARG A 189 4.41 -9.87 20.85
CA ARG A 189 3.74 -11.05 20.28
C ARG A 189 2.34 -10.75 19.76
N THR A 190 1.52 -10.07 20.56
CA THR A 190 0.13 -9.71 20.20
C THR A 190 0.11 -8.74 19.03
N LEU A 191 1.05 -7.80 18.99
CA LEU A 191 1.19 -6.87 17.88
C LEU A 191 1.57 -7.58 16.58
N ARG A 192 2.58 -8.47 16.61
CA ARG A 192 2.96 -9.26 15.43
C ARG A 192 1.82 -10.15 14.96
N GLN A 193 1.09 -10.79 15.87
CA GLN A 193 -0.10 -11.56 15.52
C GLN A 193 -1.17 -10.69 14.84
N THR A 194 -1.39 -9.47 15.35
CA THR A 194 -2.33 -8.51 14.77
C THR A 194 -1.91 -8.11 13.36
N ILE A 195 -0.62 -7.86 13.13
CA ILE A 195 -0.04 -7.54 11.82
C ILE A 195 -0.18 -8.73 10.87
N CYS A 196 0.18 -9.94 11.29
CA CYS A 196 0.06 -11.16 10.48
C CYS A 196 -1.38 -11.44 10.06
N SER A 197 -2.33 -11.20 10.96
CA SER A 197 -3.75 -11.40 10.68
C SER A 197 -4.30 -10.32 9.73
N ALA A 198 -3.77 -9.10 9.82
CA ALA A 198 -4.27 -7.96 9.05
C ALA A 198 -3.72 -7.91 7.63
N ILE A 199 -2.46 -8.29 7.40
CA ILE A 199 -1.78 -8.12 6.12
C ILE A 199 -1.64 -9.47 5.43
N ASP A 200 -2.19 -9.61 4.23
CA ASP A 200 -2.06 -10.84 3.42
C ASP A 200 -0.81 -10.76 2.50
N VAL A 201 -0.58 -9.60 1.88
CA VAL A 201 0.48 -9.40 0.89
C VAL A 201 1.20 -8.07 1.10
N VAL A 202 2.52 -8.09 1.04
CA VAL A 202 3.39 -6.91 0.91
C VAL A 202 3.93 -6.84 -0.51
N VAL A 203 3.73 -5.72 -1.19
CA VAL A 203 4.33 -5.44 -2.50
C VAL A 203 5.42 -4.40 -2.34
N GLN A 204 6.68 -4.79 -2.48
CA GLN A 204 7.82 -3.88 -2.39
C GLN A 204 8.13 -3.27 -3.75
N LEU A 205 8.24 -1.95 -3.78
CA LEU A 205 8.69 -1.17 -4.92
C LEU A 205 10.10 -0.66 -4.71
N THR A 206 10.87 -0.68 -5.79
CA THR A 206 12.21 -0.08 -5.84
C THR A 206 12.36 0.87 -7.03
N ARG A 207 13.40 1.71 -6.95
CA ARG A 207 13.91 2.46 -8.09
C ARG A 207 15.30 1.89 -8.40
N THR A 208 15.43 1.25 -9.55
CA THR A 208 16.71 0.68 -10.01
C THR A 208 17.70 1.79 -10.37
N SER A 209 18.97 1.43 -10.52
CA SER A 209 20.06 2.38 -10.79
C SER A 209 19.91 3.14 -12.12
N ASP A 210 19.20 2.55 -13.10
CA ASP A 210 18.81 3.19 -14.36
C ASP A 210 17.59 4.11 -14.23
N GLY A 211 17.04 4.25 -13.01
CA GLY A 211 15.92 5.11 -12.71
C GLY A 211 14.54 4.48 -12.94
N ARG A 212 14.47 3.24 -13.45
CA ARG A 212 13.20 2.49 -13.61
C ARG A 212 12.56 2.22 -12.25
N ARG A 213 11.25 2.40 -12.17
CA ARG A 213 10.44 2.07 -10.99
C ARG A 213 9.80 0.71 -11.22
N CYS A 214 9.99 -0.24 -10.32
CA CYS A 214 9.46 -1.60 -10.50
C CYS A 214 9.18 -2.31 -9.18
N VAL A 215 8.39 -3.38 -9.26
CA VAL A 215 8.13 -4.30 -8.15
C VAL A 215 9.40 -5.11 -7.87
N SER A 216 10.07 -4.89 -6.74
CA SER A 216 11.24 -5.69 -6.39
C SER A 216 10.89 -7.02 -5.76
N GLU A 217 9.77 -7.08 -5.03
CA GLU A 217 9.36 -8.26 -4.29
C GLU A 217 7.85 -8.26 -4.09
N VAL A 218 7.22 -9.43 -4.21
CA VAL A 218 5.85 -9.69 -3.77
C VAL A 218 5.92 -10.77 -2.70
N LEU A 219 5.65 -10.38 -1.46
CA LEU A 219 5.80 -11.20 -0.26
C LEU A 219 4.42 -11.52 0.30
N GLU A 220 4.11 -12.80 0.46
CA GLU A 220 2.93 -13.26 1.19
C GLU A 220 3.26 -13.41 2.67
N VAL A 221 2.37 -12.91 3.54
CA VAL A 221 2.48 -13.07 5.00
C VAL A 221 1.70 -14.32 5.39
N VAL A 222 2.38 -15.29 6.00
CA VAL A 222 1.82 -16.62 6.27
C VAL A 222 1.38 -16.76 7.72
N GLY A 223 2.13 -16.16 8.65
CA GLY A 223 1.82 -16.22 10.07
C GLY A 223 3.00 -15.86 10.95
N LEU A 224 2.98 -16.35 12.19
CA LEU A 224 4.02 -16.12 13.19
C LEU A 224 4.54 -17.46 13.71
N ARG A 225 5.86 -17.62 13.77
CA ARG A 225 6.52 -18.78 14.38
C ARG A 225 7.74 -18.32 15.16
N ASP A 226 7.89 -18.79 16.39
CA ASP A 226 9.02 -18.44 17.26
C ASP A 226 9.26 -16.91 17.35
N GLU A 227 8.16 -16.14 17.48
CA GLU A 227 8.13 -14.68 17.52
C GLU A 227 8.61 -13.96 16.25
N GLN A 228 8.82 -14.69 15.14
CA GLN A 228 9.23 -14.17 13.84
C GLN A 228 8.13 -14.33 12.79
N TYR A 229 8.04 -13.34 11.89
CA TYR A 229 7.15 -13.42 10.73
C TYR A 229 7.53 -14.59 9.84
N VAL A 230 6.56 -15.45 9.55
CA VAL A 230 6.68 -16.47 8.51
C VAL A 230 6.12 -15.88 7.23
N THR A 231 6.94 -15.82 6.20
CA THR A 231 6.61 -15.19 4.92
C THR A 231 6.98 -16.10 3.75
N ASN A 232 6.34 -15.89 2.61
CA ASN A 232 6.56 -16.66 1.38
C ASN A 232 6.75 -15.68 0.21
N THR A 233 7.97 -15.58 -0.32
CA THR A 233 8.23 -14.70 -1.47
C THR A 233 7.69 -15.34 -2.74
N LEU A 234 6.72 -14.68 -3.37
CA LEU A 234 6.06 -15.17 -4.58
C LEU A 234 6.81 -14.76 -5.84
N PHE A 235 7.20 -13.49 -5.89
CA PHE A 235 7.92 -12.91 -7.02
C PHE A 235 9.09 -12.06 -6.52
N ARG A 236 10.19 -12.08 -7.25
CA ARG A 236 11.37 -11.23 -7.00
C ARG A 236 11.91 -10.68 -8.31
N LEU A 237 12.41 -9.45 -8.27
CA LEU A 237 13.19 -8.87 -9.35
C LEU A 237 14.61 -9.46 -9.35
N GLU A 238 15.07 -9.95 -10.48
CA GLU A 238 16.46 -10.41 -10.61
C GLU A 238 17.44 -9.22 -10.55
N PRO A 239 18.62 -9.40 -9.94
CA PRO A 239 19.67 -8.41 -9.99
C PRO A 239 20.10 -8.10 -11.44
N GLY A 240 20.29 -6.81 -11.76
CA GLY A 240 20.84 -6.38 -13.05
C GLY A 240 20.02 -5.25 -13.71
N VAL A 241 20.65 -4.53 -14.64
CA VAL A 241 20.07 -3.35 -15.31
C VAL A 241 18.78 -3.70 -16.09
N HIS A 242 18.66 -4.94 -16.56
CA HIS A 242 17.47 -5.45 -17.25
C HIS A 242 16.91 -6.70 -16.58
N GLY A 243 17.13 -6.86 -15.27
CA GLY A 243 16.64 -8.01 -14.51
C GLY A 243 15.15 -8.23 -14.76
N GLY A 244 14.83 -9.48 -15.12
CA GLY A 244 13.45 -9.95 -15.24
C GLY A 244 12.83 -10.19 -13.87
N PHE A 245 11.61 -10.70 -13.86
CA PHE A 245 10.96 -11.14 -12.63
C PHE A 245 11.01 -12.66 -12.59
N VAL A 246 11.41 -13.20 -11.45
CA VAL A 246 11.38 -14.63 -11.18
C VAL A 246 10.27 -14.93 -10.21
N ARG A 247 9.60 -16.05 -10.44
CA ARG A 247 8.67 -16.64 -9.50
C ARG A 247 9.44 -17.57 -8.58
N GLU A 248 9.51 -17.23 -7.30
CA GLU A 248 10.25 -18.01 -6.30
C GLU A 248 9.39 -19.14 -5.75
N ALA A 249 8.18 -18.81 -5.26
CA ALA A 249 7.26 -19.80 -4.73
C ALA A 249 6.40 -20.47 -5.81
N ARG A 250 6.29 -21.80 -5.71
CA ARG A 250 5.38 -22.57 -6.56
C ARG A 250 3.92 -22.40 -6.15
N ASN A 251 3.63 -22.28 -4.85
CA ASN A 251 2.27 -22.18 -4.35
C ASN A 251 2.14 -21.03 -3.36
N THR A 252 0.92 -20.51 -3.26
CA THR A 252 0.47 -19.61 -2.20
C THR A 252 0.21 -20.40 -0.91
N ALA A 253 0.40 -19.76 0.22
CA ALA A 253 0.32 -20.37 1.55
C ALA A 253 -0.82 -19.81 2.41
N SER A 254 -1.25 -18.57 2.18
CA SER A 254 -2.30 -17.88 2.91
C SER A 254 -3.69 -18.41 2.53
N GLU A 255 -4.63 -18.38 3.48
CA GLU A 255 -5.97 -18.94 3.30
C GLU A 255 -6.74 -18.30 2.13
N LYS A 256 -6.67 -16.97 1.98
CA LYS A 256 -7.34 -16.24 0.89
C LYS A 256 -6.78 -16.57 -0.50
N LEU A 257 -5.52 -16.99 -0.58
CA LEU A 257 -4.84 -17.29 -1.84
C LEU A 257 -4.69 -18.80 -2.10
N ARG A 258 -4.98 -19.67 -1.13
CA ARG A 258 -4.91 -21.13 -1.27
C ARG A 258 -5.83 -21.64 -2.38
N GLY A 259 -5.35 -22.63 -3.13
CA GLY A 259 -6.12 -23.29 -4.19
C GLY A 259 -6.39 -22.43 -5.43
N ALA A 260 -6.01 -21.15 -5.42
CA ALA A 260 -5.95 -20.36 -6.64
C ALA A 260 -4.75 -20.86 -7.45
N GLY A 261 -5.01 -21.51 -8.60
CA GLY A 261 -3.96 -21.82 -9.56
C GLY A 261 -3.23 -20.53 -9.92
N MET A 262 -1.99 -20.39 -9.46
CA MET A 262 -1.20 -19.19 -9.69
C MET A 262 -0.91 -19.04 -11.20
N PRO A 263 -1.09 -17.83 -11.78
CA PRO A 263 -0.97 -17.59 -13.22
C PRO A 263 0.36 -18.13 -13.80
N GLY A 264 0.30 -18.71 -15.01
CA GLY A 264 1.48 -19.21 -15.72
C GLY A 264 1.86 -20.67 -15.45
N MET A 265 1.05 -21.46 -14.75
CA MET A 265 1.19 -22.92 -14.79
C MET A 265 0.49 -23.48 -16.04
N PRO A 266 1.15 -24.29 -16.89
CA PRO A 266 0.42 -25.19 -17.77
C PRO A 266 -0.48 -26.04 -16.89
N GLY A 267 -1.79 -26.02 -17.15
CA GLY A 267 -2.75 -26.80 -16.39
C GLY A 267 -2.29 -28.25 -16.33
N LEU A 268 -2.17 -28.79 -15.12
CA LEU A 268 -2.13 -30.23 -14.92
C LEU A 268 -3.49 -30.77 -15.38
N GLY A 269 -3.58 -31.10 -16.67
CA GLY A 269 -4.62 -31.95 -17.20
C GLY A 269 -4.64 -33.23 -16.38
N GLY A 270 -5.79 -33.48 -15.76
CA GLY A 270 -6.01 -34.68 -14.96
C GLY A 270 -5.65 -35.93 -15.74
N ARG A 271 -4.97 -36.85 -15.07
CA ARG A 271 -5.04 -38.28 -15.35
C ARG A 271 -5.91 -38.92 -14.29
#